data_AF-A0A382P1Y9-F1
#
_entry.id   AF-A0A382P1Y9-F1
#
_cell.length_a   1.000
_cell.length_b   1.000
_cell.length_c   1.000
_cell.angle_alpha   90.00
_cell.angle_beta   90.00
_cell.angle_gamma   90.00
#
_symmetry.space_group_name_H-M   'P 1'
#
loop_
_entity.id
_entity.type
_entity.pdbx_description
1 polymer ?
#
loop_
_entity_poly.entity_id
_entity_poly.type
_entity_poly.pdbx_seq_one_letter_code
_entity_poly.pdbx_strand_id
1 'polypeptide(L)' 'DRNINSWVQIPDSIELPDNQQDRDMIARELLVKFQMSDRHPLVALRKAYMKF' A
#
# COMPACT_ATOMS: atom_id res chain seq x y z
N ASP A 1 -13.06 -16.81 0.05
CA ASP A 1 -13.10 -15.79 -1.02
C ASP A 1 -11.92 -14.86 -0.82
N ARG A 2 -10.97 -14.80 -1.76
CA ARG A 2 -9.75 -13.97 -1.64
C ARG A 2 -9.97 -12.69 -2.44
N ASN A 3 -10.29 -11.60 -1.73
CA ASN A 3 -10.43 -10.26 -2.30
C ASN A 3 -9.12 -9.85 -3.01
N ILE A 4 -9.26 -9.30 -4.23
CA ILE A 4 -8.20 -8.85 -5.13
C ILE A 4 -7.26 -7.77 -4.55
N ASN A 5 -7.60 -7.19 -3.39
CA ASN A 5 -6.91 -6.07 -2.74
C ASN A 5 -5.96 -6.47 -1.59
N SER A 6 -5.64 -7.76 -1.42
CA SER A 6 -4.71 -8.28 -0.38
C SER A 6 -3.22 -7.87 -0.54
N TRP A 7 -2.93 -6.74 -1.18
CA TRP A 7 -1.56 -6.23 -1.40
C TRP A 7 -1.05 -5.33 -0.27
N VAL A 8 -1.95 -4.85 0.59
CA VAL A 8 -1.63 -3.95 1.70
C VAL A 8 -2.34 -4.45 2.96
N GLN A 9 -1.57 -4.68 4.02
CA GLN A 9 -2.13 -4.99 5.34
C GLN A 9 -2.53 -3.67 6.02
N ILE A 10 -3.79 -3.57 6.40
CA ILE A 10 -4.33 -2.40 7.11
C ILE A 10 -4.12 -2.63 8.62
N PRO A 11 -3.61 -1.65 9.38
CA PRO A 11 -3.51 -1.76 10.84
C PRO A 11 -4.87 -1.96 11.49
N ASP A 12 -4.94 -2.82 12.51
CA ASP A 12 -6.18 -3.12 13.26
C ASP A 12 -6.77 -1.88 13.97
N SER A 13 -5.98 -0.81 14.12
CA SER A 13 -6.40 0.47 14.70
C SER A 13 -7.25 1.33 13.77
N ILE A 14 -7.43 0.94 12.50
CA ILE A 14 -8.20 1.70 11.51
C ILE A 14 -9.54 0.99 11.31
N GLU A 15 -10.63 1.67 11.66
CA GLU A 15 -11.97 1.20 11.31
C GLU A 15 -12.18 1.27 9.80
N LEU A 16 -12.55 0.14 9.21
CA LEU A 16 -12.83 0.04 7.79
C LEU A 16 -14.33 0.20 7.54
N PRO A 17 -14.73 0.91 6.46
CA PRO A 17 -16.12 1.00 6.06
C PRO A 17 -16.75 -0.38 5.84
N ASP A 18 -18.04 -0.53 6.12
CA ASP A 18 -18.77 -1.76 5.80
C ASP A 18 -19.09 -1.87 4.30
N ASN A 19 -19.15 -0.74 3.59
CA ASN A 19 -19.34 -0.69 2.15
C ASN A 19 -18.09 -1.16 1.40
N GLN A 20 -18.26 -2.13 0.50
CA GLN A 20 -17.15 -2.69 -0.29
C GLN A 20 -16.44 -1.61 -1.11
N GLN A 21 -17.18 -0.71 -1.75
CA GLN A 21 -16.60 0.33 -2.60
C GLN A 21 -15.71 1.29 -1.80
N ASP A 22 -16.11 1.65 -0.59
CA ASP A 22 -15.35 2.58 0.26
C ASP A 22 -14.09 1.92 0.82
N ARG A 23 -14.16 0.64 1.22
CA ARG A 23 -12.95 -0.14 1.58
C ARG A 23 -11.96 -0.20 0.43
N ASP A 24 -12.48 -0.45 -0.76
CA ASP A 24 -11.72 -0.54 -1.99
C ASP A 24 -11.05 0.78 -2.37
N MET A 25 -11.70 1.90 -2.09
CA MET A 25 -11.14 3.24 -2.26
C MET A 25 -10.00 3.49 -1.27
N ILE A 26 -10.17 3.16 0.02
CA ILE A 26 -9.14 3.33 1.06
C ILE A 26 -7.92 2.45 0.79
N ALA A 27 -8.12 1.18 0.40
CA ALA A 27 -7.02 0.28 0.06
C ALA A 27 -6.19 0.82 -1.12
N ARG A 28 -6.83 1.39 -2.15
CA ARG A 28 -6.15 2.05 -3.28
C ARG A 28 -5.37 3.28 -2.84
N GLU A 29 -5.95 4.12 -1.99
CA GLU A 29 -5.26 5.30 -1.46
C GLU A 29 -4.00 4.90 -0.66
N LEU A 30 -4.11 3.90 0.22
CA LEU A 30 -2.98 3.37 1.00
C LEU A 30 -1.90 2.78 0.10
N LEU A 31 -2.27 2.03 -0.94
CA LEU A 31 -1.32 1.48 -1.91
C LEU A 31 -0.53 2.58 -2.64
N VAL A 32 -1.21 3.63 -3.11
CA VAL A 32 -0.54 4.75 -3.79
C VAL A 32 0.39 5.48 -2.84
N LYS A 33 -0.04 5.75 -1.60
CA LYS A 33 0.81 6.37 -0.57
C LYS A 33 2.05 5.51 -0.25
N PHE A 34 1.90 4.19 -0.19
CA PHE A 34 3.02 3.28 0.00
C PHE A 34 4.00 3.34 -1.18
N GLN A 35 3.50 3.24 -2.42
CA GLN A 35 4.31 3.28 -3.64
C GLN A 35 5.08 4.60 -3.80
N MET A 36 4.45 5.73 -3.45
CA MET A 36 5.05 7.06 -3.54
C MET A 36 5.91 7.43 -2.33
N SER A 37 6.01 6.57 -1.32
CA SER A 37 6.78 6.86 -0.10
C SER A 37 8.28 6.96 -0.40
N ASP A 38 8.95 7.97 0.15
CA ASP A 38 10.42 8.07 0.11
C ASP A 38 11.13 6.90 0.80
N ARG A 39 10.42 6.18 1.67
CA ARG A 39 10.88 4.97 2.36
C ARG A 39 10.56 3.69 1.58
N HIS A 40 10.11 3.80 0.33
CA HIS A 40 9.74 2.64 -0.47
C HIS A 40 10.96 1.72 -0.70
N PRO A 41 10.83 0.40 -0.49
CA PRO A 41 11.97 -0.53 -0.55
C PRO A 41 12.71 -0.51 -1.89
N LEU A 42 12.01 -0.29 -3.00
CA LEU A 42 12.64 -0.21 -4.32
C LEU A 42 13.47 1.07 -4.50
N VAL A 43 13.12 2.17 -3.82
CA VAL A 43 13.95 3.38 -3.81
C VAL A 43 15.24 3.12 -3.04
N ALA A 44 15.16 2.41 -1.90
CA ALA A 44 16.33 1.99 -1.14
C ALA A 44 17.22 1.03 -1.95
N LEU A 45 16.62 0.05 -2.63
CA LEU A 45 17.34 -0.88 -3.49
C LEU A 45 18.02 -0.16 -4.66
N ARG A 46 17.31 0.77 -5.32
CA ARG A 46 17.88 1.59 -6.39
C ARG A 46 19.10 2.37 -5.88
N LYS A 47 19.02 3.02 -4.72
CA LYS A 47 20.16 3.75 -4.13
C LYS A 47 21.34 2.84 -3.84
N ALA A 48 21.10 1.64 -3.32
CA ALA A 48 22.16 0.69 -2.98
C ALA A 48 22.87 0.08 -4.21
N TYR A 49 22.15 -0.09 -5.32
CA TYR A 49 22.64 -0.81 -6.50
C TYR A 49 22.79 0.06 -7.76
N MET A 50 22.56 1.37 -7.67
CA MET A 50 22.86 2.28 -8.78
C MET A 50 24.38 2.26 -9.01
N LYS A 51 24.80 1.63 -10.10
CA LYS A 51 26.19 1.71 -10.57
C LYS A 51 26.50 3.15 -10.94
N PHE A 52 27.73 3.57 -10.58
CA PHE A 52 28.31 4.89 -10.85
C PHE A 52 28.13 5.33 -12.31
#